data_AF-A0A536D827-F1
#
_entry.id   AF-A0A536D827-F1
#
_cell.length_a   1.000
_cell.length_b   1.000
_cell.length_c   1.000
_cell.angle_alpha   90.00
_cell.angle_beta   90.00
_cell.angle_gamma   90.00
#
_symmetry.space_group_name_H-M   'P 1'
#
loop_
_entity.id
_entity.type
_entity.pdbx_description
1 polymer ?
#
loop_
_entity_poly.entity_id
_entity_poly.type
_entity_poly.pdbx_seq_one_letter_code
_entity_poly.pdbx_strand_id
1 'polypeptide(L)'
;MVAAQPASANIQDLAARLWETADELRANSHLKAAEYSIPVLGLIFLKFADSRFTALEAGLRGKATGRREIGKTDYQARGVLYLPEPARFKQLLLLKESENIGKAINDAMAAIEEEN
;
A
#
# COMPACT_ATOMS: atom_id res chain seq x y z
N MET A 1 33.21 -4.75 11.11
CA MET A 1 32.11 -5.11 10.19
C MET A 1 31.20 -3.90 10.09
N VAL A 2 31.35 -3.09 9.04
CA VAL A 2 30.57 -1.85 8.86
C VAL A 2 29.24 -2.23 8.22
N ALA A 3 28.13 -2.00 8.94
CA ALA A 3 26.80 -2.16 8.39
C ALA A 3 26.61 -1.16 7.23
N ALA A 4 26.27 -1.66 6.05
CA ALA A 4 25.91 -0.83 4.91
C ALA A 4 24.66 -0.02 5.28
N GLN A 5 24.80 1.30 5.38
CA GLN A 5 23.68 2.22 5.46
C GLN A 5 22.89 2.10 4.14
N PRO A 6 21.56 1.94 4.17
CA PRO A 6 20.78 2.00 2.94
C PRO A 6 20.99 3.40 2.35
N ALA A 7 21.47 3.44 1.11
CA ALA A 7 21.61 4.69 0.38
C ALA A 7 20.29 5.47 0.48
N SER A 8 20.35 6.73 0.89
CA SER A 8 19.22 7.64 0.82
C SER A 8 18.72 7.61 -0.61
N ALA A 9 17.61 6.91 -0.88
CA ALA A 9 17.00 6.95 -2.19
C ALA A 9 16.77 8.42 -2.52
N ASN A 10 17.45 8.92 -3.55
CA ASN A 10 17.30 10.29 -3.96
C ASN A 10 15.84 10.47 -4.38
N ILE A 11 15.09 11.20 -3.57
CA ILE A 11 13.64 11.38 -3.77
C ILE A 11 13.38 11.95 -5.16
N GLN A 12 14.30 12.78 -5.67
CA GLN A 12 14.23 13.35 -7.02
C GLN A 12 14.31 12.26 -8.10
N ASP A 13 15.23 11.30 -7.97
CA ASP A 13 15.39 10.21 -8.93
C ASP A 13 14.21 9.24 -8.88
N LEU A 14 13.67 8.96 -7.69
CA LEU A 14 12.46 8.16 -7.54
C LEU A 14 11.24 8.86 -8.15
N ALA A 15 11.07 10.15 -7.88
CA ALA A 15 9.98 10.95 -8.43
C ALA A 15 10.08 11.03 -9.96
N ALA A 16 11.27 11.21 -10.51
CA ALA A 16 11.50 11.23 -11.96
C ALA A 16 11.10 9.91 -12.62
N ARG A 17 11.50 8.76 -12.05
CA ARG A 17 11.15 7.43 -12.57
C ARG A 17 9.65 7.14 -12.47
N LEU A 18 9.02 7.54 -11.35
CA LEU A 18 7.57 7.40 -11.17
C LEU A 18 6.81 8.29 -12.17
N TRP A 19 7.31 9.50 -12.41
CA TRP A 19 6.74 10.42 -13.39
C TRP A 19 6.85 9.89 -14.82
N GLU A 20 8.03 9.41 -15.21
CA GLU A 20 8.27 8.80 -16.52
C GLU A 20 7.37 7.59 -16.76
N THR A 21 7.30 6.66 -15.79
CA THR A 21 6.42 5.49 -15.88
C THR A 21 4.94 5.90 -16.01
N ALA A 22 4.51 6.90 -15.25
CA ALA A 22 3.14 7.41 -15.33
C ALA A 22 2.86 8.13 -16.67
N ASP A 23 3.83 8.85 -17.23
CA ASP A 23 3.69 9.50 -18.52
C ASP A 23 3.66 8.49 -19.67
N GLU A 24 4.46 7.42 -19.62
CA GLU A 24 4.38 6.31 -20.57
C GLU A 24 3.01 5.64 -20.57
N LEU A 25 2.44 5.39 -19.38
CA LEU A 25 1.08 4.85 -19.26
C LEU A 25 0.04 5.83 -19.81
N ARG A 26 0.19 7.13 -19.53
CA ARG A 26 -0.69 8.18 -20.07
C ARG A 26 -0.61 8.25 -21.59
N ALA A 27 0.58 8.31 -22.17
CA ALA A 27 0.82 8.45 -23.60
C ALA A 27 0.23 7.29 -24.41
N ASN A 28 0.15 6.10 -23.81
CA ASN A 28 -0.47 4.92 -24.39
C ASN A 28 -1.95 4.74 -24.03
N SER A 29 -2.57 5.72 -23.36
CA SER A 29 -3.99 5.71 -22.98
C SER A 29 -4.76 6.84 -23.65
N HIS A 30 -6.03 6.63 -23.97
CA HIS A 30 -6.95 7.70 -24.40
C HIS A 30 -7.45 8.57 -23.22
N LEU A 31 -6.84 8.45 -22.03
CA LEU A 31 -7.33 9.03 -20.78
C LEU A 31 -6.70 10.40 -20.51
N LYS A 32 -7.52 11.33 -20.00
CA LYS A 32 -7.09 12.64 -19.52
C LYS A 32 -6.33 12.52 -18.20
N ALA A 33 -5.56 13.55 -17.85
CA ALA A 33 -4.81 13.59 -16.60
C ALA A 33 -5.65 13.41 -15.33
N ALA A 34 -6.88 13.91 -15.34
CA ALA A 34 -7.83 13.72 -14.24
C ALA A 34 -8.36 12.28 -14.12
N GLU A 35 -8.30 11.49 -15.19
CA GLU A 35 -8.85 10.13 -15.23
C GLU A 35 -7.83 9.08 -14.75
N TYR A 36 -6.52 9.31 -14.97
CA TYR A 36 -5.48 8.39 -14.47
C TYR A 36 -4.89 8.78 -13.10
N SER A 37 -5.02 10.04 -12.66
CA SER A 37 -4.43 10.49 -11.38
C SER A 37 -5.06 9.81 -10.16
N ILE A 38 -6.39 9.62 -10.17
CA ILE A 38 -7.14 8.98 -9.10
C ILE A 38 -6.69 7.52 -8.87
N PRO A 39 -6.69 6.63 -9.88
CA PRO A 39 -6.26 5.24 -9.68
C PRO A 39 -4.79 5.14 -9.26
N VAL A 40 -3.91 5.99 -9.78
CA VAL A 40 -2.49 6.03 -9.37
C VAL A 40 -2.36 6.45 -7.91
N LEU A 41 -3.08 7.48 -7.47
CA LEU A 41 -3.06 7.92 -6.08
C LEU A 41 -3.60 6.85 -5.13
N GLY A 42 -4.65 6.13 -5.53
CA GLY A 42 -5.19 4.99 -4.79
C GLY A 42 -4.16 3.88 -4.59
N LEU A 43 -3.41 3.52 -5.64
CA LEU A 43 -2.33 2.52 -5.54
C LEU A 43 -1.19 2.98 -4.62
N ILE A 44 -0.80 4.25 -4.70
CA ILE A 44 0.22 4.84 -3.82
C ILE A 44 -0.26 4.78 -2.36
N PHE A 45 -1.52 5.14 -2.11
CA PHE A 45 -2.13 5.06 -0.79
C PHE A 45 -2.11 3.62 -0.25
N LEU A 46 -2.57 2.63 -1.03
CA LEU A 46 -2.56 1.22 -0.62
C LEU A 46 -1.16 0.73 -0.28
N LYS A 47 -0.15 1.09 -1.09
CA LYS A 47 1.24 0.72 -0.83
C LYS A 47 1.78 1.38 0.46
N PHE A 48 1.45 2.65 0.68
CA PHE A 48 1.85 3.39 1.87
C PHE A 48 1.21 2.78 3.13
N ALA A 49 -0.10 2.54 3.09
CA ALA A 49 -0.86 1.95 4.19
C ALA A 49 -0.33 0.56 4.55
N ASP A 50 -0.08 -0.30 3.55
CA ASP A 50 0.50 -1.64 3.73
C ASP A 50 1.89 -1.59 4.37
N SER A 51 2.73 -0.63 3.95
CA SER A 51 4.07 -0.47 4.51
C SER A 51 4.02 -0.05 5.98
N ARG A 52 3.09 0.85 6.34
CA ARG A 52 2.88 1.30 7.73
C ARG A 52 2.33 0.17 8.60
N PHE A 53 1.33 -0.55 8.12
CA PHE A 53 0.74 -1.68 8.81
C PHE A 53 1.77 -2.79 9.06
N THR A 54 2.48 -3.22 8.03
CA THR A 54 3.49 -4.30 8.13
C THR A 54 4.62 -3.95 9.09
N ALA A 55 5.09 -2.71 9.06
CA ALA A 55 6.13 -2.24 9.98
C ALA A 55 5.66 -2.31 11.45
N LEU A 56 4.38 -1.98 11.69
CA LEU A 56 3.82 -2.06 13.04
C LEU A 56 3.50 -3.51 13.45
N GLU A 57 2.92 -4.31 12.56
CA GLU A 57 2.62 -5.72 12.77
C GLU A 57 3.86 -6.47 13.26
N ALA A 58 5.01 -6.25 12.62
CA ALA A 58 6.29 -6.86 13.02
C ALA A 58 6.69 -6.51 14.46
N GLY A 59 6.42 -5.29 14.93
CA GLY A 59 6.71 -4.85 16.29
C GLY A 59 5.64 -5.23 17.34
N LEU A 60 4.47 -5.68 16.89
CA LEU A 60 3.41 -6.22 17.74
C LEU A 60 3.51 -7.75 17.85
N ARG A 61 4.01 -8.45 16.82
CA ARG A 61 4.35 -9.89 16.88
C ARG A 61 5.30 -10.16 18.06
N GLY A 62 4.79 -10.87 19.07
CA GLY A 62 5.50 -11.16 20.33
C GLY A 62 5.01 -10.39 21.56
N LYS A 63 4.13 -9.40 21.39
CA LYS A 63 3.45 -8.70 22.52
C LYS A 63 2.07 -9.25 22.82
N ALA A 64 1.54 -10.11 21.95
CA ALA A 64 0.39 -10.93 22.27
C ALA A 64 0.76 -11.89 23.41
N THR A 65 0.13 -11.70 24.57
CA THR A 65 0.17 -12.70 25.64
C THR A 65 -1.02 -13.62 25.44
N GLY A 66 -0.98 -14.86 25.96
CA GLY A 66 -2.08 -15.83 25.78
C GLY A 66 -3.46 -15.39 26.28
N ARG A 67 -3.59 -14.19 26.89
CA ARG A 67 -4.86 -13.55 27.27
C ARG A 67 -5.23 -12.30 26.45
N ARG A 68 -4.31 -11.71 25.69
CA ARG A 68 -4.55 -10.50 24.89
C ARG A 68 -4.17 -10.74 23.45
N GLU A 69 -5.18 -10.78 22.60
CA GLU A 69 -5.02 -10.78 21.16
C GLU A 69 -4.73 -9.36 20.66
N ILE A 70 -3.96 -9.26 19.58
CA ILE A 70 -3.69 -8.00 18.89
C ILE A 70 -4.89 -7.73 17.99
N GLY A 71 -5.60 -6.64 18.24
CA GLY A 71 -6.78 -6.22 17.47
C GLY A 71 -6.53 -4.94 16.68
N LYS A 72 -7.53 -4.51 15.92
CA LYS A 72 -7.46 -3.27 15.13
C LYS A 72 -7.14 -2.01 15.94
N THR A 73 -7.61 -1.95 17.17
CA THR A 73 -7.37 -0.84 18.09
C THR A 73 -5.89 -0.67 18.44
N ASP A 74 -5.08 -1.75 18.43
CA ASP A 74 -3.63 -1.67 18.66
C ASP A 74 -2.89 -0.94 17.54
N TYR A 75 -3.41 -1.02 16.30
CA TYR A 75 -2.91 -0.30 15.14
C TYR A 75 -3.38 1.16 15.16
N GLN A 76 -4.68 1.36 15.36
CA GLN A 76 -5.32 2.68 15.35
C GLN A 76 -4.78 3.58 16.48
N ALA A 77 -4.51 3.03 17.66
CA ALA A 77 -3.89 3.76 18.77
C ALA A 77 -2.49 4.33 18.45
N ARG A 78 -1.87 3.87 17.35
CA ARG A 78 -0.57 4.36 16.85
C ARG A 78 -0.70 5.15 15.55
N GLY A 79 -1.92 5.55 15.18
CA GLY A 79 -2.21 6.28 13.94
C GLY A 79 -1.99 5.44 12.69
N VAL A 80 -2.07 4.11 12.78
CA VAL A 80 -1.93 3.20 11.65
C VAL A 80 -3.28 2.56 11.37
N LEU A 81 -3.75 2.67 10.12
CA LEU A 81 -4.97 2.00 9.67
C LEU A 81 -4.83 0.49 9.84
N TYR A 82 -5.90 -0.17 10.28
CA TYR A 82 -5.99 -1.61 10.22
C TYR A 82 -6.24 -2.04 8.77
N LEU A 83 -5.42 -2.98 8.27
CA LEU A 83 -5.55 -3.49 6.91
C LEU A 83 -6.07 -4.93 6.95
N PRO A 84 -7.32 -5.18 6.49
CA PRO A 84 -7.80 -6.53 6.32
C PRO A 84 -7.03 -7.25 5.21
N GLU A 85 -7.06 -8.59 5.21
CA GLU A 85 -6.33 -9.42 4.25
C GLU A 85 -6.49 -8.98 2.77
N PRO A 86 -7.71 -8.74 2.23
CA PRO A 86 -7.88 -8.35 0.82
C PRO A 86 -7.22 -7.02 0.48
N ALA A 87 -6.98 -6.15 1.48
CA ALA A 87 -6.34 -4.86 1.28
C ALA A 87 -4.81 -4.90 1.42
N ARG A 88 -4.22 -6.06 1.75
CA ARG A 88 -2.76 -6.21 1.84
C ARG A 88 -2.17 -6.13 0.43
N PHE A 89 -1.17 -5.26 0.25
CA PHE A 89 -0.64 -4.96 -1.08
C PHE A 89 -0.07 -6.19 -1.80
N LYS A 90 0.47 -7.16 -1.03
CA LYS A 90 0.92 -8.45 -1.57
C LYS A 90 -0.21 -9.21 -2.28
N GLN A 91 -1.44 -9.16 -1.78
CA GLN A 91 -2.57 -9.87 -2.41
C GLN A 91 -2.90 -9.28 -3.77
N LEU A 92 -2.86 -7.94 -3.88
CA LEU A 92 -3.07 -7.25 -5.16
C LEU A 92 -1.98 -7.59 -6.19
N LEU A 93 -0.73 -7.78 -5.75
CA LEU A 93 0.38 -8.19 -6.62
C LEU A 93 0.31 -9.65 -7.09
N LEU A 94 -0.48 -10.49 -6.41
CA LEU A 94 -0.64 -11.91 -6.78
C LEU A 94 -1.74 -12.13 -7.82
N LEU A 95 -2.53 -11.10 -8.13
CA LEU A 95 -3.57 -11.17 -9.15
C LEU A 95 -2.96 -11.38 -10.53
N LYS A 96 -3.57 -12.28 -11.30
CA LYS A 96 -3.23 -12.50 -12.72
C LYS A 96 -3.82 -11.37 -13.57
N GLU A 97 -3.20 -11.12 -14.73
CA GLU A 97 -3.72 -10.14 -15.70
C GLU A 97 -5.15 -10.42 -16.18
N SER A 98 -5.57 -11.69 -16.15
CA SER A 98 -6.95 -12.11 -16.49
C SER A 98 -7.99 -11.73 -15.44
N GLU A 99 -7.58 -11.31 -14.24
CA GLU A 99 -8.47 -10.95 -13.15
C GLU A 99 -8.88 -9.47 -13.23
N ASN A 100 -9.98 -9.11 -12.59
CA ASN A 100 -10.44 -7.72 -12.55
C ASN A 100 -9.67 -6.93 -11.48
N ILE A 101 -8.47 -6.48 -11.84
CA ILE A 101 -7.58 -5.71 -10.96
C ILE A 101 -8.26 -4.43 -10.45
N GLY A 102 -9.00 -3.72 -11.32
CA GLY A 102 -9.71 -2.51 -10.93
C GLY A 102 -10.76 -2.76 -9.84
N LYS A 103 -11.53 -3.85 -9.97
CA LYS A 103 -12.46 -4.27 -8.93
C LYS A 103 -11.72 -4.64 -7.64
N ALA A 104 -10.62 -5.39 -7.72
CA ALA A 104 -9.86 -5.78 -6.54
C ALA A 104 -9.29 -4.59 -5.76
N ILE A 105 -8.83 -3.55 -6.47
CA ILE A 105 -8.40 -2.28 -5.86
C ILE A 105 -9.57 -1.59 -5.15
N ASN A 106 -10.75 -1.51 -5.80
CA ASN A 106 -11.94 -0.92 -5.20
C ASN A 106 -12.41 -1.68 -3.97
N ASP A 107 -12.43 -3.02 -4.03
CA ASP A 107 -12.80 -3.89 -2.91
C ASP A 107 -11.81 -3.72 -1.75
N ALA A 108 -10.51 -3.60 -2.03
CA ALA A 108 -9.48 -3.33 -1.02
C ALA A 108 -9.69 -1.98 -0.32
N MET A 109 -10.01 -0.93 -1.07
CA MET A 109 -10.31 0.40 -0.50
C MET A 109 -11.56 0.34 0.39
N ALA A 110 -12.64 -0.27 -0.09
CA ALA A 110 -13.88 -0.43 0.68
C ALA A 110 -13.66 -1.23 1.97
N ALA A 111 -12.84 -2.28 1.94
CA ALA A 111 -12.53 -3.07 3.12
C ALA A 111 -11.70 -2.27 4.16
N ILE A 112 -10.81 -1.37 3.71
CA ILE A 112 -10.13 -0.44 4.62
C ILE A 112 -11.14 0.52 5.25
N GLU A 113 -12.07 1.08 4.46
CA GLU A 113 -13.10 2.00 4.97
C GLU A 113 -14.04 1.34 5.99
N GLU A 114 -14.40 0.07 5.81
CA GLU A 114 -15.28 -0.65 6.75
C GLU A 114 -14.62 -0.88 8.13
N GLU A 115 -13.30 -1.03 8.16
CA GLU A 115 -12.58 -1.38 9.38
C GLU A 115 -12.08 -0.20 10.22
N ASN A 116 -12.11 1.03 9.69
CA ASN A 116 -11.39 2.18 10.24
C ASN A 116 -12.24 3.43 10.50
#